data_AF-A0A520BKD6-F1
#
_entry.id   AF-A0A520BKD6-F1
#
_cell.length_a   1.000
_cell.length_b   1.000
_cell.length_c   1.000
_cell.angle_alpha   90.00
_cell.angle_beta   90.00
_cell.angle_gamma   90.00
#
_symmetry.space_group_name_H-M   'P 1'
#
loop_
_entity.id
_entity.type
_entity.pdbx_description
1 polymer ?
#
loop_
_entity_poly.entity_id
_entity_poly.type
_entity_poly.pdbx_seq_one_letter_code
_entity_poly.pdbx_strand_id
1 'polypeptide(L)'
;MGLGKLQNLDLASDFFKIGKGDSVSFTKMAIGYLPLLNSMLNLCNSFKKKNLLLNFELLNLVKLKNSKKTMKRITLYASDLVLITGKSGRTCQRIFQQIRDTFGIKKNQVVTVYHVSDFLGLPLEQVNAFIR
;
A
#
# COMPACT_ATOMS: atom_id res chain seq x y z
N MET A 1 21.48 -16.34 -37.34
CA MET A 1 20.12 -15.76 -37.26
C MET A 1 20.20 -14.55 -36.33
N GLY A 2 20.39 -13.30 -36.74
CA GLY A 2 20.10 -12.66 -38.02
C GLY A 2 18.89 -11.73 -37.90
N LEU A 3 18.92 -10.73 -37.02
CA LEU A 3 18.06 -9.53 -37.11
C LEU A 3 18.88 -8.31 -36.69
N GLY A 4 19.06 -7.41 -37.66
CA GLY A 4 20.03 -6.32 -37.65
C GLY A 4 19.67 -5.16 -36.74
N LYS A 5 20.72 -4.54 -36.21
CA LYS A 5 20.71 -3.19 -35.67
C LYS A 5 20.28 -2.24 -36.79
N LEU A 6 19.05 -1.77 -36.77
CA LEU A 6 18.68 -0.54 -37.46
C LEU A 6 19.35 0.60 -36.71
N GLN A 7 20.52 1.01 -37.20
CA GLN A 7 21.11 2.30 -36.88
C GLN A 7 20.06 3.34 -37.27
N ASN A 8 19.52 4.03 -36.27
CA ASN A 8 18.70 5.21 -36.52
C ASN A 8 19.57 6.19 -37.30
N LEU A 9 19.21 6.38 -38.56
CA LEU A 9 19.75 7.42 -39.40
C LEU A 9 19.60 8.75 -38.67
N ASP A 10 20.71 9.48 -38.61
CA ASP A 10 20.80 10.90 -38.26
C ASP A 10 19.96 11.75 -39.25
N LEU A 11 18.63 11.69 -39.11
CA LEU A 11 17.66 12.54 -39.81
C LEU A 11 17.79 14.02 -39.41
N ALA A 12 18.73 14.38 -38.54
CA ALA A 12 19.02 15.76 -38.16
C ALA A 12 20.06 16.43 -39.09
N SER A 13 20.77 15.66 -39.93
CA SER A 13 21.92 16.19 -40.69
C SER A 13 21.58 16.67 -42.11
N ASP A 14 20.42 16.30 -42.66
CA ASP A 14 20.08 16.58 -44.07
C ASP A 14 19.37 17.92 -44.33
N PHE A 15 19.07 18.71 -43.29
CA PHE A 15 18.39 20.01 -43.48
C PHE A 15 19.32 21.24 -43.53
N PHE A 16 20.64 21.08 -43.38
CA PHE A 16 21.56 22.21 -43.21
C PHE A 16 22.29 22.67 -44.49
N LYS A 17 21.65 22.62 -45.66
CA LYS A 17 22.23 23.16 -46.91
C LYS A 17 21.24 23.85 -47.83
N ILE A 18 20.56 24.92 -47.37
CA ILE A 18 20.09 25.98 -48.28
C ILE A 18 20.24 27.34 -47.59
N GLY A 19 21.04 28.22 -48.21
CA GLY A 19 20.81 29.67 -48.25
C GLY A 19 21.09 30.49 -47.00
N LYS A 20 22.12 31.34 -47.07
CA LYS A 20 22.22 32.55 -46.25
C LYS A 20 21.00 33.44 -46.48
N GLY A 21 20.11 33.54 -45.51
CA GLY A 21 18.97 34.46 -45.50
C GLY A 21 18.03 34.16 -44.33
N ASP A 22 17.88 35.13 -43.42
CA ASP A 22 16.82 35.24 -42.41
C ASP A 22 16.74 34.16 -41.30
N SER A 23 17.65 34.25 -40.33
CA SER A 23 17.67 33.47 -39.08
C SER A 23 16.51 33.74 -38.10
N VAL A 24 15.51 34.53 -38.49
CA VAL A 24 14.42 35.01 -37.60
C VAL A 24 13.10 34.24 -37.81
N SER A 25 13.00 33.42 -38.86
CA SER A 25 11.78 32.68 -39.23
C SER A 25 11.67 31.30 -38.56
N PHE A 26 12.77 30.56 -38.44
CA PHE A 26 12.78 29.20 -37.87
C PHE A 26 12.58 29.18 -36.34
N THR A 27 13.12 30.16 -35.62
CA THR A 27 12.95 30.27 -34.16
C THR A 27 11.50 30.61 -33.78
N LYS A 28 10.80 31.45 -34.56
CA LYS A 28 9.37 31.73 -34.38
C LYS A 28 8.49 30.50 -34.60
N MET A 29 8.85 29.63 -35.55
CA MET A 29 8.12 28.39 -35.81
C MET A 29 8.27 27.38 -34.66
N ALA A 30 9.50 27.19 -34.16
CA ALA A 30 9.78 26.26 -33.05
C ALA A 30 9.12 26.70 -31.73
N ILE A 31 9.09 28.00 -31.41
CA ILE A 31 8.42 28.55 -30.22
C ILE A 31 6.90 28.32 -30.28
N GLY A 32 6.31 28.32 -31.48
CA GLY A 32 4.86 28.07 -31.66
C GLY A 32 4.41 26.64 -31.35
N TYR A 33 5.30 25.64 -31.47
CA TYR A 33 4.98 24.23 -31.20
C TYR A 33 5.27 23.79 -29.75
N LEU A 34 6.06 24.55 -28.99
CA LEU A 34 6.35 24.29 -27.57
C LEU A 34 5.09 24.20 -26.68
N PRO A 35 4.07 25.08 -26.81
CA PRO A 35 2.82 24.96 -26.07
C PRO A 35 2.06 23.67 -26.40
N LEU A 36 2.14 23.24 -27.66
CA LEU A 36 1.47 22.05 -28.17
C LEU A 36 2.13 20.78 -27.60
N LEU A 37 3.46 20.72 -27.59
CA LEU A 37 4.23 19.65 -26.95
C LEU A 37 3.99 19.58 -25.44
N ASN A 38 3.97 20.71 -24.73
CA ASN A 38 3.66 20.74 -23.30
C ASN A 38 2.22 20.31 -23.00
N SER A 39 1.27 20.69 -23.85
CA SER A 39 -0.13 20.24 -23.74
C SER A 39 -0.23 18.73 -23.92
N MET A 40 0.46 18.16 -24.92
CA MET A 40 0.51 16.71 -25.14
C MET A 40 1.20 15.96 -23.99
N LEU A 41 2.29 16.51 -23.42
CA LEU A 41 2.97 15.91 -22.28
C LEU A 41 2.09 15.91 -21.02
N ASN A 42 1.37 17.01 -20.77
CA ASN A 42 0.42 17.13 -19.67
C ASN A 42 -0.77 16.18 -19.83
N LEU A 43 -1.27 16.01 -21.05
CA LEU A 43 -2.30 15.03 -21.35
C LEU A 43 -1.80 13.62 -21.03
N CYS A 44 -0.61 13.25 -21.52
CA CYS A 44 0.03 11.96 -21.24
C CYS A 44 0.22 11.72 -19.73
N ASN A 45 0.69 12.71 -18.98
CA ASN A 45 0.87 12.61 -17.53
C ASN A 45 -0.47 12.48 -16.79
N SER A 46 -1.51 13.19 -17.23
CA SER A 46 -2.87 13.10 -16.69
C SER A 46 -3.47 11.70 -16.93
N PHE A 47 -3.31 11.14 -18.13
CA PHE A 47 -3.72 9.78 -18.45
C PHE A 47 -2.97 8.74 -17.61
N LYS A 48 -1.66 8.86 -17.48
CA LYS A 48 -0.83 7.93 -16.67
C LYS A 48 -1.21 7.99 -15.18
N LYS A 49 -1.46 9.20 -14.65
CA LYS A 49 -1.87 9.40 -13.25
C LYS A 49 -3.27 8.83 -12.97
N LYS A 50 -4.24 9.04 -13.86
CA LYS A 50 -5.59 8.45 -13.73
C LYS A 50 -5.55 6.92 -13.76
N ASN A 51 -4.73 6.34 -14.64
CA ASN A 51 -4.57 4.88 -14.74
C ASN A 51 -3.90 4.31 -13.47
N LEU A 52 -2.91 5.01 -12.92
CA LEU A 52 -2.25 4.60 -11.67
C LEU A 52 -3.19 4.69 -10.46
N LEU A 53 -4.03 5.72 -10.39
CA LEU A 53 -5.07 5.86 -9.36
C LEU A 53 -6.12 4.74 -9.45
N LEU A 54 -6.60 4.42 -10.66
CA LEU A 54 -7.55 3.32 -10.89
C LEU A 54 -6.97 1.97 -10.48
N ASN A 55 -5.69 1.71 -10.78
CA ASN A 55 -5.03 0.47 -10.39
C ASN A 55 -4.89 0.34 -8.86
N PHE A 56 -4.65 1.44 -8.15
CA PHE A 56 -4.58 1.43 -6.69
C PHE A 56 -5.95 1.17 -6.04
N GLU A 57 -7.00 1.77 -6.60
CA GLU A 57 -8.38 1.58 -6.13
C GLU A 57 -8.88 0.16 -6.36
N LEU A 58 -8.61 -0.42 -7.54
CA LEU A 58 -8.93 -1.82 -7.84
C LEU A 58 -8.16 -2.80 -6.94
N LEU A 59 -6.90 -2.53 -6.63
CA LEU A 59 -6.12 -3.34 -5.68
C LEU A 59 -6.77 -3.37 -4.29
N ASN A 60 -7.27 -2.23 -3.80
CA ASN A 60 -7.96 -2.17 -2.51
C ASN A 60 -9.30 -2.91 -2.53
N LEU A 61 -10.08 -2.81 -3.60
CA LEU A 61 -11.36 -3.52 -3.73
C LEU A 61 -11.21 -5.04 -3.80
N VAL A 62 -10.19 -5.55 -4.51
CA VAL A 62 -9.88 -6.99 -4.55
C VAL A 62 -9.44 -7.49 -3.17
N LYS A 63 -8.68 -6.68 -2.42
CA LYS A 63 -8.24 -7.02 -1.06
C LYS A 63 -9.41 -7.17 -0.09
N LEU A 64 -10.47 -6.37 -0.27
CA LEU A 64 -11.69 -6.42 0.54
C LEU A 64 -12.62 -7.58 0.16
N LYS A 65 -12.75 -7.90 -1.14
CA LYS A 65 -13.65 -8.97 -1.61
C LYS A 65 -13.23 -10.38 -1.19
N ASN A 66 -11.94 -10.62 -0.95
CA ASN A 66 -11.44 -11.93 -0.50
C ASN A 66 -11.43 -12.11 1.02
N SER A 67 -11.95 -11.15 1.79
CA SER A 67 -12.06 -11.26 3.24
C SER A 67 -13.25 -12.15 3.62
N LYS A 68 -12.97 -13.41 3.95
CA LYS A 68 -13.93 -14.24 4.70
C LYS A 68 -14.15 -13.56 6.05
N LYS A 69 -15.28 -12.87 6.22
CA LYS A 69 -15.64 -12.20 7.47
C LYS A 69 -15.93 -13.26 8.54
N THR A 70 -14.90 -13.73 9.23
CA THR A 70 -15.03 -14.58 10.40
C THR A 70 -15.50 -13.73 11.57
N MET A 71 -16.57 -14.16 12.25
CA MET A 71 -17.01 -13.50 13.48
C MET A 71 -15.92 -13.71 14.54
N LYS A 72 -15.17 -12.65 14.85
CA LYS A 72 -14.16 -12.68 15.90
C LYS A 72 -14.81 -12.54 17.26
N ARG A 73 -14.40 -13.39 18.21
CA ARG A 73 -14.79 -13.26 19.61
C ARG A 73 -14.04 -12.13 20.30
N ILE A 74 -14.73 -11.42 21.20
CA ILE A 74 -14.15 -10.39 22.07
C ILE A 74 -13.59 -11.01 23.36
N THR A 75 -14.10 -12.18 23.74
CA THR A 75 -13.70 -12.90 24.95
C THR A 75 -12.41 -13.67 24.73
N LEU A 76 -11.55 -13.67 25.76
CA LEU A 76 -10.27 -14.36 25.76
C LEU A 76 -10.24 -15.48 26.81
N TYR A 77 -9.64 -16.60 26.41
CA TYR A 77 -9.35 -17.73 27.29
C TYR A 77 -7.85 -17.85 27.56
N ALA A 78 -7.49 -18.61 28.59
CA ALA A 78 -6.08 -18.91 28.86
C ALA A 78 -5.38 -19.62 27.68
N SER A 79 -6.12 -20.37 26.86
CA SER A 79 -5.59 -20.98 25.63
C SER A 79 -5.18 -19.94 24.57
N ASP A 80 -5.85 -18.80 24.52
CA ASP A 80 -5.50 -17.73 23.59
C ASP A 80 -4.23 -17.01 24.05
N LEU A 81 -4.06 -16.84 25.36
CA LEU A 81 -2.82 -16.34 25.95
C LEU A 81 -1.62 -17.22 25.66
N VAL A 82 -1.80 -18.53 25.53
CA VAL A 82 -0.73 -19.44 25.08
C VAL A 82 -0.28 -19.08 23.66
N LEU A 83 -1.23 -18.80 22.77
CA LEU A 83 -0.92 -18.42 21.38
C LEU A 83 -0.26 -17.03 21.30
N ILE A 84 -0.73 -16.08 22.11
CA ILE A 84 -0.20 -14.70 22.13
C ILE A 84 1.20 -14.65 22.74
N THR A 85 1.43 -15.34 23.86
CA THR A 85 2.67 -15.20 24.65
C THR A 85 3.70 -16.31 24.41
N GLY A 86 3.30 -17.42 23.77
CA GLY A 86 4.15 -18.60 23.59
C GLY A 86 4.52 -19.34 24.88
N LYS A 87 3.92 -18.97 26.01
CA LYS A 87 4.22 -19.58 27.32
C LYS A 87 3.41 -20.86 27.54
N SER A 88 3.88 -21.70 28.46
CA SER A 88 3.16 -22.92 28.83
C SER A 88 1.76 -22.61 29.36
N GLY A 89 0.82 -23.55 29.18
CA GLY A 89 -0.57 -23.40 29.64
C GLY A 89 -0.69 -23.07 31.13
N ARG A 90 0.14 -23.69 31.98
CA ARG A 90 0.20 -23.40 33.43
C ARG A 90 0.56 -21.94 33.71
N THR A 91 1.54 -21.41 32.99
CA THR A 91 1.97 -20.01 33.13
C THR A 91 0.87 -19.06 32.65
N CYS A 92 0.21 -19.39 31.54
CA CYS A 92 -0.90 -18.59 31.01
C CYS A 92 -2.11 -18.58 31.94
N GLN A 93 -2.43 -19.70 32.61
CA GLN A 93 -3.47 -19.73 33.65
C GLN A 93 -3.14 -18.80 34.82
N ARG A 94 -1.87 -18.81 35.27
CA ARG A 94 -1.41 -17.89 36.32
C ARG A 94 -1.52 -16.43 35.89
N ILE A 95 -1.07 -16.11 34.68
CA ILE A 95 -1.22 -14.76 34.10
C ILE A 95 -2.69 -14.38 33.98
N PHE A 96 -3.55 -15.28 33.53
CA PHE A 96 -4.98 -15.02 33.41
C PHE A 96 -5.64 -14.70 34.75
N GLN A 97 -5.23 -15.37 35.82
CA GLN A 97 -5.68 -15.04 37.17
C GLN A 97 -5.15 -13.67 37.61
N GLN A 98 -3.86 -13.36 37.36
CA GLN A 98 -3.30 -12.04 37.65
C GLN A 98 -4.05 -10.92 36.93
N ILE A 99 -4.47 -11.13 35.67
CA ILE A 99 -5.29 -10.19 34.91
C ILE A 99 -6.62 -9.97 35.63
N ARG A 100 -7.31 -11.05 36.02
CA ARG A 100 -8.57 -10.94 36.77
C ARG A 100 -8.41 -10.18 38.07
N ASP A 101 -7.36 -10.46 38.81
CA ASP A 101 -7.08 -9.81 40.10
C ASP A 101 -6.76 -8.32 39.90
N THR A 102 -6.01 -7.97 38.85
CA THR A 102 -5.64 -6.59 38.52
C THR A 102 -6.86 -5.74 38.17
N PHE A 103 -7.80 -6.29 37.41
CA PHE A 103 -9.01 -5.57 36.98
C PHE A 103 -10.24 -5.83 37.87
N GLY A 104 -10.10 -6.58 38.96
CA GLY A 104 -11.19 -6.91 39.88
C GLY A 104 -12.34 -7.72 39.24
N ILE A 105 -12.03 -8.53 38.23
CA ILE A 105 -13.01 -9.27 37.44
C ILE A 105 -13.55 -10.45 38.26
N LYS A 106 -14.88 -10.49 38.46
CA LYS A 106 -15.54 -11.57 39.18
C LYS A 106 -15.48 -12.89 38.39
N LYS A 107 -15.59 -14.03 39.07
CA LYS A 107 -15.52 -15.37 38.44
C LYS A 107 -16.49 -15.58 37.26
N ASN A 108 -17.65 -14.92 37.28
CA ASN A 108 -18.67 -15.03 36.24
C ASN A 108 -18.47 -14.02 35.09
N GLN A 109 -17.57 -13.06 35.26
CA GLN A 109 -17.26 -12.07 34.24
C GLN A 109 -16.17 -12.59 33.31
N VAL A 110 -16.27 -12.20 32.05
CA VAL A 110 -15.36 -12.61 30.99
C VAL A 110 -14.18 -11.64 30.90
N VAL A 111 -13.00 -12.19 30.61
CA VAL A 111 -11.83 -11.37 30.27
C VAL A 111 -11.94 -11.04 28.78
N THR A 112 -11.78 -9.76 28.45
CA THR A 112 -11.87 -9.26 27.06
C THR A 112 -10.49 -8.93 26.51
N VAL A 113 -10.41 -8.76 25.19
CA VAL A 113 -9.19 -8.29 24.51
C VAL A 113 -8.61 -7.01 25.08
N TYR A 114 -9.45 -6.09 25.53
CA TYR A 114 -9.00 -4.81 26.11
C TYR A 114 -8.19 -5.03 27.38
N HIS A 115 -8.71 -5.81 28.33
CA HIS A 115 -8.00 -6.11 29.57
C HIS A 115 -6.63 -6.76 29.33
N VAL A 116 -6.54 -7.65 28.33
CA VAL A 116 -5.29 -8.34 28.01
C VAL A 116 -4.32 -7.41 27.28
N SER A 117 -4.81 -6.57 26.37
CA SER A 117 -4.04 -5.53 25.69
C SER A 117 -3.42 -4.56 26.71
N ASP A 118 -4.22 -4.09 27.65
CA ASP A 118 -3.80 -3.18 28.73
C ASP A 118 -2.79 -3.84 29.67
N PHE A 119 -3.02 -5.09 30.07
CA PHE A 119 -2.12 -5.82 30.97
C PHE A 119 -0.77 -6.15 30.33
N LEU A 120 -0.76 -6.54 29.06
CA LEU A 120 0.46 -6.92 28.35
C LEU A 120 1.19 -5.71 27.75
N GLY A 121 0.54 -4.54 27.68
CA GLY A 121 1.07 -3.37 26.99
C GLY A 121 1.20 -3.57 25.48
N LEU A 122 0.40 -4.48 24.91
CA LEU A 122 0.40 -4.78 23.47
C LEU A 122 -0.74 -4.05 22.78
N PRO A 123 -0.56 -3.57 21.53
CA PRO A 123 -1.66 -2.94 20.79
C PRO A 123 -2.74 -3.96 20.43
N LEU A 124 -4.01 -3.52 20.46
CA LEU A 124 -5.17 -4.37 20.21
C LEU A 124 -5.11 -5.16 18.90
N GLU A 125 -4.54 -4.57 17.85
CA GLU A 125 -4.39 -5.20 16.53
C GLU A 125 -3.54 -6.47 16.59
N GLN A 126 -2.47 -6.45 17.39
CA GLN A 126 -1.59 -7.61 17.57
C GLN A 126 -2.32 -8.71 18.34
N VAL A 127 -3.05 -8.36 19.41
CA VAL A 127 -3.81 -9.34 20.18
C VAL A 127 -4.94 -9.97 19.33
N ASN A 128 -5.67 -9.14 18.57
CA ASN A 128 -6.74 -9.57 17.66
C ASN A 128 -6.27 -10.43 16.48
N ALA A 129 -4.97 -10.48 16.19
CA ALA A 129 -4.41 -11.32 15.14
C ALA A 129 -4.38 -12.81 15.54
N PHE A 130 -4.28 -13.10 16.84
CA PHE A 130 -4.18 -14.47 17.35
C PHE A 130 -5.53 -15.09 17.70
N ILE A 131 -6.57 -14.27 17.81
CA ILE A 131 -7.92 -14.72 18.15
C ILE A 131 -8.65 -15.13 16.88
N ARG A 132 -9.11 -16.38 16.86
CA ARG A 132 -9.91 -16.96 15.77
C ARG A 132 -11.39 -16.91 16.07
#